data_AF-A0AAU9XEX9-F1
#
_entry.id   AF-A0AAU9XEX9-F1
#
_cell.length_a   1.000
_cell.length_b   1.000
_cell.length_c   1.000
_cell.angle_alpha   90.00
_cell.angle_beta   90.00
_cell.angle_gamma   90.00
#
_symmetry.space_group_name_H-M   'P 1'
#
loop_
_entity.id
_entity.type
_entity.pdbx_description
1 polymer ?
#
loop_
_entity_poly.entity_id
_entity_poly.type
_entity_poly.pdbx_seq_one_letter_code
_entity_poly.pdbx_strand_id
1 'polypeptide(L)'
;ISFRADGNKAYLLQIGSEKVPVYCHMTSLGECGGYGWTLVMKMNGSLRTFHYDDVLWSNYKPFNLEGGKTGFDSNETKLPTYWDTSFTRICLGMKIGEQENFTAINKSASSLYSLIADGKYRATSLGRNTWKKLIGSRASLQRNCNKEGFNAVGENHSHSKARIGYIANQENDCRTCDSRIGFGTGGYHDDFNTCGNQATHNPDNGNRHIRAMGYILVQ
;
A
#
# COMPACT_ATOMS: atom_id res chain seq x y z
N ILE A 1 -8.88 18.85 -29.13
CA ILE A 1 -8.25 19.68 -28.08
C ILE A 1 -7.65 18.72 -27.06
N SER A 2 -6.33 18.51 -27.12
CA SER A 2 -5.61 17.68 -26.15
C SER A 2 -5.46 18.50 -24.87
N PHE A 3 -6.23 18.20 -23.83
CA PHE A 3 -5.99 18.77 -22.51
C PHE A 3 -4.62 18.28 -22.04
N ARG A 4 -3.58 19.11 -22.17
CA ARG A 4 -2.36 18.91 -21.39
C ARG A 4 -2.78 19.01 -19.93
N ALA A 5 -2.62 17.90 -19.20
CA ALA A 5 -2.85 17.91 -17.77
C ALA A 5 -1.90 18.92 -17.10
N ASP A 6 -2.48 19.78 -16.30
CA ASP A 6 -1.94 21.04 -15.81
C ASP A 6 -1.34 20.85 -14.41
N GLY A 7 -0.24 20.08 -14.37
CA GLY A 7 0.54 19.81 -13.16
C GLY A 7 -0.11 18.84 -12.16
N ASN A 8 0.59 18.61 -11.06
CA ASN A 8 0.14 17.77 -9.95
C ASN A 8 -0.96 18.48 -9.17
N LYS A 9 -2.20 18.01 -9.27
CA LYS A 9 -3.36 18.61 -8.58
C LYS A 9 -4.56 17.67 -8.54
N ALA A 10 -5.62 18.07 -7.85
CA ALA A 10 -6.91 17.42 -7.96
C ALA A 10 -7.56 17.70 -9.32
N TYR A 11 -8.05 16.64 -9.96
CA TYR A 11 -8.88 16.69 -11.16
C TYR A 11 -10.27 16.17 -10.80
N LEU A 12 -11.31 16.77 -11.36
CA LEU A 12 -12.66 16.22 -11.25
C LEU A 12 -12.79 15.02 -12.18
N LEU A 13 -12.82 13.82 -11.61
CA LEU A 13 -13.04 12.57 -12.33
C LEU A 13 -14.50 12.18 -12.26
N GLN A 14 -15.04 11.70 -13.38
CA GLN A 14 -16.37 11.09 -13.43
C GLN A 14 -16.25 9.64 -12.96
N ILE A 15 -16.91 9.31 -11.85
CA ILE A 15 -16.93 7.98 -11.22
C ILE A 15 -18.40 7.61 -11.04
N GLY A 16 -18.87 6.62 -11.81
CA GLY A 16 -20.29 6.40 -12.02
C GLY A 16 -21.02 7.68 -12.44
N SER A 17 -22.03 8.09 -11.68
CA SER A 17 -22.81 9.33 -11.90
C SER A 17 -22.24 10.57 -11.19
N GLU A 18 -21.19 10.43 -10.38
CA GLU A 18 -20.66 11.51 -9.54
C GLU A 18 -19.34 12.08 -10.09
N LYS A 19 -19.07 13.35 -9.77
CA LYS A 19 -17.79 13.99 -10.02
C LYS A 19 -17.01 14.11 -8.73
N VAL A 20 -15.89 13.41 -8.64
CA VAL A 20 -15.06 13.36 -7.43
C VAL A 20 -13.73 14.06 -7.71
N PRO A 21 -13.31 15.03 -6.90
CA PRO A 21 -11.98 15.62 -7.00
C PRO A 21 -10.93 14.63 -6.50
N VAL A 22 -10.05 14.19 -7.39
CA VAL A 22 -9.02 13.18 -7.14
C VAL A 22 -7.66 13.73 -7.54
N TYR A 23 -6.70 13.68 -6.61
CA TYR A 23 -5.31 14.02 -6.89
C TYR A 23 -4.74 13.10 -7.97
N CYS A 24 -4.26 13.70 -9.05
CA CYS A 24 -3.49 13.02 -10.08
C CYS A 24 -2.07 13.57 -10.11
N HIS A 25 -1.10 12.68 -10.08
CA HIS A 25 0.31 13.01 -10.18
C HIS A 25 0.74 12.93 -11.65
N MET A 26 0.98 14.09 -12.25
CA MET A 26 1.23 14.29 -13.68
C MET A 26 2.72 14.37 -14.05
N THR A 27 3.61 14.25 -13.07
CA THR A 27 5.07 14.19 -13.26
C THR A 27 5.63 12.78 -13.00
N SER A 28 6.93 12.57 -13.27
CA SER A 28 7.60 11.31 -12.90
C SER A 28 7.62 11.11 -11.39
N LEU A 29 7.23 9.93 -10.93
CA LEU A 29 7.08 9.60 -9.52
C LEU A 29 8.06 8.51 -9.07
N GLY A 30 9.22 8.91 -8.53
CA GLY A 30 10.23 7.98 -7.98
C GLY A 30 10.53 6.78 -8.90
N GLU A 31 10.64 5.57 -8.32
CA GLU A 31 10.80 4.33 -9.10
C GLU A 31 9.53 3.88 -9.84
N CYS A 32 8.37 4.51 -9.59
CA CYS A 32 7.18 4.25 -10.38
C CYS A 32 7.30 4.81 -11.80
N GLY A 33 8.06 5.90 -11.98
CA GLY A 33 8.22 6.58 -13.26
C GLY A 33 6.88 7.04 -13.84
N GLY A 34 6.81 7.20 -15.16
CA GLY A 34 5.56 7.53 -15.87
C GLY A 34 4.96 8.89 -15.48
N TYR A 35 3.69 9.10 -15.84
CA TYR A 35 2.90 10.28 -15.49
C TYR A 35 1.42 9.92 -15.50
N GLY A 36 0.58 10.68 -14.81
CA GLY A 36 -0.86 10.41 -14.76
C GLY A 36 -1.24 9.33 -13.76
N TRP A 37 -0.60 9.30 -12.60
CA TRP A 37 -0.99 8.42 -11.51
C TRP A 37 -2.22 8.95 -10.80
N THR A 38 -3.29 8.16 -10.73
CA THR A 38 -4.53 8.50 -10.04
C THR A 38 -4.48 8.02 -8.60
N LEU A 39 -4.68 8.91 -7.62
CA LEU A 39 -4.73 8.54 -6.22
C LEU A 39 -5.94 7.63 -5.93
N VAL A 40 -5.72 6.59 -5.13
CA VAL A 40 -6.75 5.65 -4.70
C VAL A 40 -6.95 5.68 -3.20
N MET A 41 -5.86 5.61 -2.44
CA MET A 41 -5.92 5.47 -1.00
C MET A 41 -4.69 6.10 -0.35
N LYS A 42 -4.90 6.69 0.83
CA LYS A 42 -3.85 7.16 1.74
C LYS A 42 -4.13 6.61 3.13
N MET A 43 -3.12 6.06 3.79
CA MET A 43 -3.28 5.42 5.10
C MET A 43 -2.15 5.83 6.05
N ASN A 44 -2.49 6.13 7.29
CA ASN A 44 -1.53 6.46 8.31
C ASN A 44 -1.23 5.19 9.11
N GLY A 45 0.02 4.71 9.05
CA GLY A 45 0.44 3.50 9.75
C GLY A 45 0.31 3.54 11.28
N SER A 46 0.02 4.72 11.85
CA SER A 46 -0.26 4.88 13.29
C SER A 46 -1.74 4.82 13.64
N LEU A 47 -2.63 4.74 12.65
CA LEU A 47 -4.08 4.65 12.83
C LEU A 47 -4.59 3.27 12.40
N ARG A 48 -5.64 2.80 13.06
CA ARG A 48 -6.26 1.50 12.77
C ARG A 48 -7.19 1.50 11.56
N THR A 49 -7.49 2.66 10.98
CA THR A 49 -8.48 2.86 9.92
C THR A 49 -8.35 1.85 8.77
N PHE A 50 -7.12 1.58 8.34
CA PHE A 50 -6.85 0.66 7.24
C PHE A 50 -6.19 -0.62 7.71
N HIS A 51 -6.45 -1.08 8.93
CA HIS A 51 -5.97 -2.37 9.41
C HIS A 51 -6.31 -3.51 8.43
N TYR A 52 -5.49 -4.57 8.40
CA TYR A 52 -5.69 -5.69 7.46
C TYR A 52 -7.14 -6.22 7.48
N ASP A 53 -7.70 -6.41 8.67
CA ASP A 53 -9.04 -6.98 8.86
C ASP A 53 -10.17 -5.94 8.71
N ASP A 54 -9.88 -4.68 8.35
CA ASP A 54 -10.89 -3.64 8.24
C ASP A 54 -11.82 -3.82 7.02
N VAL A 55 -13.11 -3.54 7.22
CA VAL A 55 -14.15 -3.65 6.18
C VAL A 55 -13.97 -2.65 5.04
N LEU A 56 -13.21 -1.58 5.23
CA LEU A 56 -12.88 -0.62 4.18
C LEU A 56 -12.16 -1.27 3.00
N TRP A 57 -11.50 -2.42 3.17
CA TRP A 57 -10.88 -3.14 2.05
C TRP A 57 -11.89 -3.86 1.14
N SER A 58 -13.08 -4.19 1.64
CA SER A 58 -14.06 -5.05 0.95
C SER A 58 -15.43 -4.40 0.72
N ASN A 59 -15.58 -3.10 0.99
CA ASN A 59 -16.81 -2.36 0.73
C ASN A 59 -16.63 -1.26 -0.34
N TYR A 60 -17.76 -0.73 -0.82
CA TYR A 60 -17.84 0.41 -1.74
C TYR A 60 -18.04 1.75 -1.01
N LYS A 61 -17.62 1.84 0.26
CA LYS A 61 -17.75 3.06 1.05
C LYS A 61 -16.49 3.91 0.92
N PRO A 62 -16.62 5.21 0.61
CA PRO A 62 -15.50 6.14 0.67
C PRO A 62 -15.12 6.44 2.12
N PHE A 63 -13.89 6.90 2.32
CA PHE A 63 -13.42 7.44 3.60
C PHE A 63 -12.68 8.75 3.35
N ASN A 64 -13.09 9.82 4.02
CA ASN A 64 -12.48 11.15 3.94
C ASN A 64 -12.14 11.60 2.50
N LEU A 65 -13.16 11.92 1.70
CA LEU A 65 -12.97 12.35 0.31
C LEU A 65 -12.14 13.63 0.18
N GLU A 66 -12.18 14.51 1.18
CA GLU A 66 -11.37 15.74 1.22
C GLU A 66 -9.88 15.42 1.18
N GLY A 67 -9.46 14.33 1.85
CA GLY A 67 -8.08 13.82 1.76
C GLY A 67 -7.67 13.47 0.33
N GLY A 68 -8.59 13.18 -0.58
CA GLY A 68 -8.30 12.88 -1.98
C GLY A 68 -7.87 14.08 -2.82
N LYS A 69 -8.05 15.31 -2.33
CA LYS A 69 -7.75 16.54 -3.09
C LYS A 69 -6.26 16.88 -3.11
N THR A 70 -5.49 16.32 -2.19
CA THR A 70 -4.07 16.58 -1.99
C THR A 70 -3.24 15.32 -2.22
N GLY A 71 -1.96 15.52 -2.57
CA GLY A 71 -1.01 14.42 -2.81
C GLY A 71 -0.47 13.80 -1.53
N PHE A 72 0.85 13.87 -1.36
CA PHE A 72 1.60 13.15 -0.32
C PHE A 72 1.62 13.85 1.04
N ASP A 73 0.45 14.28 1.51
CA ASP A 73 0.24 14.74 2.89
C ASP A 73 -0.09 13.57 3.84
N SER A 74 -0.48 13.89 5.07
CA SER A 74 -0.79 12.88 6.12
C SER A 74 -2.29 12.64 6.32
N ASN A 75 -3.15 13.10 5.41
CA ASN A 75 -4.59 12.93 5.52
C ASN A 75 -5.00 11.58 4.94
N GLU A 76 -5.55 10.69 5.77
CA GLU A 76 -6.06 9.39 5.33
C GLU A 76 -7.22 9.56 4.33
N THR A 77 -7.32 8.69 3.32
CA THR A 77 -8.44 8.69 2.38
C THR A 77 -8.63 7.32 1.74
N LYS A 78 -9.87 7.01 1.38
CA LYS A 78 -10.22 5.95 0.43
C LYS A 78 -11.21 6.53 -0.56
N LEU A 79 -10.82 6.58 -1.82
CA LEU A 79 -11.58 7.21 -2.88
C LEU A 79 -12.38 6.18 -3.69
N PRO A 80 -13.44 6.60 -4.39
CA PRO A 80 -14.17 5.73 -5.31
C PRO A 80 -13.33 5.12 -6.43
N THR A 81 -12.19 5.74 -6.76
CA THR A 81 -11.17 5.17 -7.66
C THR A 81 -10.61 3.82 -7.14
N TYR A 82 -10.81 3.48 -5.87
CA TYR A 82 -10.50 2.15 -5.33
C TYR A 82 -11.30 1.03 -5.99
N TRP A 83 -12.56 1.27 -6.33
CA TRP A 83 -13.45 0.25 -6.89
C TRP A 83 -13.86 0.51 -8.34
N ASP A 84 -13.68 1.74 -8.85
CA ASP A 84 -14.18 2.17 -10.17
C ASP A 84 -13.06 2.63 -11.13
N THR A 85 -11.81 2.18 -10.93
CA THR A 85 -10.70 2.53 -11.82
C THR A 85 -9.89 1.30 -12.22
N SER A 86 -9.96 0.96 -13.50
CA SER A 86 -9.10 -0.07 -14.10
C SER A 86 -7.69 0.46 -14.29
N PHE A 87 -6.71 -0.43 -14.17
CA PHE A 87 -5.31 -0.06 -14.27
C PHE A 87 -4.46 -1.22 -14.78
N THR A 88 -3.22 -0.90 -15.14
CA THR A 88 -2.17 -1.86 -15.52
C THR A 88 -0.98 -1.81 -14.57
N ARG A 89 -0.84 -0.72 -13.80
CA ARG A 89 0.25 -0.51 -12.85
C ARG A 89 -0.28 0.09 -11.56
N ILE A 90 0.38 -0.26 -10.46
CA ILE A 90 0.12 0.30 -9.13
C ILE A 90 1.42 0.95 -8.67
N CYS A 91 1.35 2.19 -8.20
CA CYS A 91 2.44 2.85 -7.51
C CYS A 91 2.18 2.84 -6.01
N LEU A 92 3.12 2.27 -5.27
CA LEU A 92 3.12 2.21 -3.81
C LEU A 92 4.13 3.21 -3.28
N GLY A 93 3.71 4.10 -2.39
CA GLY A 93 4.55 5.11 -1.76
C GLY A 93 4.52 5.00 -0.24
N MET A 94 5.65 5.22 0.41
CA MET A 94 5.71 5.37 1.87
C MET A 94 6.47 6.66 2.23
N LYS A 95 5.90 7.42 3.16
CA LYS A 95 6.54 8.60 3.76
C LYS A 95 6.87 8.37 5.22
N ILE A 96 8.14 8.58 5.57
CA ILE A 96 8.70 8.47 6.93
C ILE A 96 9.47 9.76 7.22
N GLY A 97 8.91 10.64 8.04
CA GLY A 97 9.41 12.01 8.17
C GLY A 97 9.35 12.73 6.82
N GLU A 98 10.48 13.26 6.37
CA GLU A 98 10.60 13.94 5.07
C GLU A 98 10.94 12.98 3.91
N GLN A 99 11.20 11.70 4.18
CA GLN A 99 11.59 10.74 3.15
C GLN A 99 10.36 10.12 2.51
N GLU A 100 10.24 10.25 1.19
CA GLU A 100 9.18 9.64 0.37
C GLU A 100 9.81 8.65 -0.61
N ASN A 101 9.52 7.36 -0.45
CA ASN A 101 10.02 6.30 -1.32
C ASN A 101 8.86 5.64 -2.06
N PHE A 102 9.09 5.30 -3.32
CA PHE A 102 8.06 4.75 -4.20
C PHE A 102 8.56 3.49 -4.93
N THR A 103 7.66 2.55 -5.19
CA THR A 103 7.89 1.40 -6.06
C THR A 103 6.63 1.07 -6.87
N ALA A 104 6.81 0.58 -8.10
CA ALA A 104 5.70 0.14 -8.93
C ALA A 104 5.51 -1.38 -8.93
N ILE A 105 4.27 -1.81 -9.08
CA ILE A 105 3.87 -3.18 -9.40
C ILE A 105 3.20 -3.14 -10.78
N ASN A 106 3.67 -3.96 -11.71
CA ASN A 106 2.97 -4.18 -12.98
C ASN A 106 1.91 -5.27 -12.78
N LYS A 107 0.65 -4.86 -12.65
CA LYS A 107 -0.49 -5.74 -12.42
C LYS A 107 -1.75 -5.11 -12.98
N SER A 108 -2.40 -5.81 -13.90
CA SER A 108 -3.71 -5.41 -14.41
C SER A 108 -4.84 -5.90 -13.52
N ALA A 109 -5.83 -5.05 -13.30
CA ALA A 109 -7.10 -5.38 -12.67
C ALA A 109 -8.17 -4.37 -13.08
N SER A 110 -9.45 -4.74 -12.93
CA SER A 110 -10.56 -3.81 -13.17
C SER A 110 -10.68 -2.75 -12.07
N SER A 111 -10.19 -3.04 -10.87
CA SER A 111 -10.03 -2.11 -9.75
C SER A 111 -9.23 -2.73 -8.59
N LEU A 112 -8.78 -1.91 -7.63
CA LEU A 112 -8.07 -2.42 -6.44
C LEU A 112 -9.02 -3.23 -5.55
N TYR A 113 -10.30 -2.86 -5.51
CA TYR A 113 -11.36 -3.66 -4.91
C TYR A 113 -11.38 -5.09 -5.48
N SER A 114 -11.43 -5.24 -6.81
CA SER A 114 -11.47 -6.57 -7.44
C SER A 114 -10.24 -7.44 -7.14
N LEU A 115 -9.12 -6.79 -6.84
CA LEU A 115 -7.84 -7.44 -6.57
C LEU A 115 -7.65 -7.84 -5.11
N ILE A 116 -8.35 -7.17 -4.18
CA ILE A 116 -8.14 -7.32 -2.73
C ILE A 116 -9.37 -7.88 -2.01
N ALA A 117 -10.57 -7.45 -2.36
CA ALA A 117 -11.78 -7.62 -1.55
C ALA A 117 -12.19 -9.08 -1.30
N ASP A 118 -11.83 -9.99 -2.21
CA ASP A 118 -12.14 -11.43 -2.07
C ASP A 118 -11.21 -12.16 -1.08
N GLY A 119 -10.22 -11.48 -0.51
CA GLY A 119 -9.28 -12.04 0.45
C GLY A 119 -8.30 -13.06 -0.13
N LYS A 120 -8.32 -13.32 -1.45
CA LYS A 120 -7.44 -14.33 -2.05
C LYS A 120 -6.01 -13.82 -2.17
N TYR A 121 -5.05 -14.67 -1.83
CA TYR A 121 -3.64 -14.39 -2.03
C TYR A 121 -3.31 -14.32 -3.51
N ARG A 122 -2.54 -13.30 -3.92
CA ARG A 122 -2.02 -13.16 -5.28
C ARG A 122 -0.58 -12.69 -5.22
N ALA A 123 0.35 -13.51 -5.70
CA ALA A 123 1.77 -13.21 -5.63
C ALA A 123 2.16 -11.99 -6.49
N THR A 124 3.18 -11.27 -6.03
CA THR A 124 3.99 -10.34 -6.84
C THR A 124 5.39 -10.92 -7.01
N SER A 125 6.23 -10.25 -7.79
CA SER A 125 7.63 -10.62 -8.02
C SER A 125 8.55 -9.40 -7.91
N LEU A 126 8.29 -8.52 -6.94
CA LEU A 126 9.11 -7.32 -6.71
C LEU A 126 10.44 -7.68 -6.04
N GLY A 127 10.44 -8.70 -5.20
CA GLY A 127 11.58 -9.12 -4.42
C GLY A 127 11.80 -8.29 -3.16
N ARG A 128 12.44 -8.94 -2.18
CA ARG A 128 12.71 -8.42 -0.84
C ARG A 128 13.31 -7.01 -0.80
N ASN A 129 14.32 -6.78 -1.62
CA ASN A 129 15.06 -5.51 -1.61
C ASN A 129 14.18 -4.34 -2.05
N THR A 130 13.30 -4.56 -3.03
CA THR A 130 12.34 -3.56 -3.50
C THR A 130 11.36 -3.16 -2.40
N TRP A 131 10.83 -4.13 -1.63
CA TRP A 131 10.01 -3.84 -0.45
C TRP A 131 10.79 -3.06 0.62
N LYS A 132 12.06 -3.42 0.88
CA LYS A 132 12.91 -2.70 1.84
C LYS A 132 13.18 -1.25 1.41
N LYS A 133 13.28 -0.95 0.11
CA LYS A 133 13.49 0.42 -0.39
C LYS A 133 12.37 1.39 0.03
N LEU A 134 11.13 0.94 0.18
CA LEU A 134 10.03 1.79 0.68
C LEU A 134 10.33 2.38 2.06
N ILE A 135 11.09 1.65 2.89
CA ILE A 135 11.47 2.05 4.25
C ILE A 135 12.85 2.71 4.31
N GLY A 136 13.72 2.39 3.35
CA GLY A 136 15.09 2.90 3.26
C GLY A 136 16.09 2.11 4.11
N SER A 137 17.18 2.75 4.54
CA SER A 137 18.30 2.10 5.24
C SER A 137 17.92 1.45 6.57
N ARG A 138 16.79 1.85 7.16
CA ARG A 138 16.27 1.32 8.42
C ARG A 138 15.42 0.05 8.26
N ALA A 139 15.12 -0.36 7.03
CA ALA A 139 14.29 -1.52 6.73
C ALA A 139 14.87 -2.81 7.32
N SER A 140 14.01 -3.65 7.90
CA SER A 140 14.38 -4.94 8.47
C SER A 140 13.32 -5.98 8.20
N LEU A 141 13.72 -7.20 7.87
CA LEU A 141 12.84 -8.34 7.66
C LEU A 141 13.55 -9.62 8.13
N GLN A 142 12.81 -10.65 8.53
CA GLN A 142 13.37 -11.98 8.75
C GLN A 142 13.65 -12.68 7.41
N ARG A 143 14.56 -13.65 7.37
CA ARG A 143 15.25 -14.04 6.13
C ARG A 143 14.47 -15.00 5.21
N ASN A 144 13.46 -15.69 5.73
CA ASN A 144 12.80 -16.83 5.11
C ASN A 144 11.29 -16.60 4.96
N CYS A 145 10.53 -17.61 4.49
CA CYS A 145 9.15 -17.54 3.96
C CYS A 145 9.00 -16.64 2.72
N ASN A 146 9.35 -15.35 2.85
CA ASN A 146 9.46 -14.39 1.76
C ASN A 146 8.19 -14.25 0.89
N LYS A 147 7.01 -14.36 1.51
CA LYS A 147 5.71 -14.31 0.81
C LYS A 147 5.33 -12.86 0.51
N GLU A 148 5.21 -12.53 -0.76
CA GLU A 148 4.87 -11.18 -1.23
C GLU A 148 3.59 -11.13 -2.08
N GLY A 149 2.90 -10.00 -2.05
CA GLY A 149 1.80 -9.69 -2.96
C GLY A 149 0.53 -9.18 -2.25
N PHE A 150 -0.62 -9.51 -2.82
CA PHE A 150 -1.94 -9.11 -2.33
C PHE A 150 -2.49 -10.14 -1.36
N ASN A 151 -3.11 -9.69 -0.26
CA ASN A 151 -3.60 -10.53 0.83
C ASN A 151 -2.53 -11.52 1.31
N ALA A 152 -1.30 -11.04 1.51
CA ALA A 152 -0.19 -11.83 2.02
C ALA A 152 -0.39 -12.08 3.51
N VAL A 153 -0.75 -13.31 3.87
CA VAL A 153 -0.88 -13.80 5.25
C VAL A 153 -0.23 -15.18 5.36
N GLY A 154 0.35 -15.46 6.54
CA GLY A 154 0.89 -16.77 6.88
C GLY A 154 -0.21 -17.79 7.20
N GLU A 155 0.16 -19.01 7.57
CA GLU A 155 -0.82 -20.03 7.98
C GLU A 155 -1.51 -19.66 9.31
N ASN A 156 -0.77 -19.06 10.24
CA ASN A 156 -1.35 -18.48 11.44
C ASN A 156 -1.74 -17.01 11.20
N HIS A 157 -3.04 -16.76 11.14
CA HIS A 157 -3.61 -15.43 10.87
C HIS A 157 -3.34 -14.39 11.97
N SER A 158 -2.84 -14.79 13.15
CA SER A 158 -2.43 -13.87 14.22
C SER A 158 -1.06 -13.23 13.97
N HIS A 159 -0.25 -13.80 13.08
CA HIS A 159 1.06 -13.29 12.70
C HIS A 159 0.98 -12.26 11.58
N SER A 160 2.15 -11.85 11.08
CA SER A 160 2.27 -10.82 10.06
C SER A 160 1.38 -11.07 8.85
N LYS A 161 0.61 -10.04 8.51
CA LYS A 161 -0.31 -10.00 7.37
C LYS A 161 -0.29 -8.63 6.71
N ALA A 162 -0.52 -8.59 5.39
CA ALA A 162 -0.55 -7.35 4.60
C ALA A 162 -1.53 -7.47 3.43
N ARG A 163 -2.36 -6.44 3.22
CA ARG A 163 -3.26 -6.38 2.05
C ARG A 163 -2.48 -6.20 0.77
N ILE A 164 -1.42 -5.42 0.82
CA ILE A 164 -0.39 -5.34 -0.23
C ILE A 164 0.95 -5.27 0.48
N GLY A 165 1.77 -6.31 0.39
CA GLY A 165 3.01 -6.33 1.15
C GLY A 165 3.85 -7.59 1.03
N TYR A 166 4.87 -7.61 1.87
CA TYR A 166 5.83 -8.69 2.05
C TYR A 166 5.76 -9.14 3.51
N ILE A 167 5.62 -10.45 3.74
CA ILE A 167 5.75 -11.06 5.06
C ILE A 167 6.92 -12.05 5.04
N ALA A 168 7.64 -12.12 6.14
CA ALA A 168 8.80 -12.98 6.26
C ALA A 168 8.87 -13.60 7.65
N ASN A 169 9.59 -14.71 7.72
CA ASN A 169 9.77 -15.52 8.90
C ASN A 169 11.26 -15.86 9.11
N GLN A 170 11.64 -16.32 10.30
CA GLN A 170 12.98 -16.88 10.54
C GLN A 170 13.05 -18.35 10.09
N GLU A 171 11.95 -19.10 10.15
CA GLU A 171 11.84 -20.46 9.61
C GLU A 171 11.54 -20.46 8.11
N ASN A 172 11.75 -21.61 7.46
CA ASN A 172 11.54 -21.78 6.03
C ASN A 172 10.05 -21.69 5.62
N ASP A 173 9.16 -22.08 6.52
CA ASP A 173 7.71 -22.00 6.30
C ASP A 173 7.13 -20.62 6.62
N CYS A 174 5.90 -20.39 6.17
CA CYS A 174 5.14 -19.17 6.41
C CYS A 174 4.11 -19.33 7.54
N ARG A 175 4.37 -20.16 8.55
CA ARG A 175 3.40 -20.42 9.61
C ARG A 175 3.32 -19.29 10.63
N THR A 176 4.47 -18.75 11.05
CA THR A 176 4.59 -17.79 12.16
C THR A 176 5.39 -16.53 11.79
N CYS A 177 5.07 -15.92 10.65
CA CYS A 177 5.82 -14.74 10.16
C CYS A 177 5.84 -13.57 11.18
N ASP A 178 7.01 -13.20 11.69
CA ASP A 178 7.16 -12.13 12.69
C ASP A 178 7.70 -10.82 12.09
N SER A 179 7.76 -10.74 10.76
CA SER A 179 8.14 -9.52 10.05
C SER A 179 7.32 -9.26 8.79
N ARG A 180 7.15 -7.98 8.48
CA ARG A 180 6.43 -7.47 7.32
C ARG A 180 6.85 -6.06 6.91
N ILE A 181 6.66 -5.78 5.63
CA ILE A 181 6.59 -4.43 5.06
C ILE A 181 5.33 -4.36 4.20
N GLY A 182 4.48 -3.35 4.39
CA GLY A 182 3.33 -3.23 3.49
C GLY A 182 2.30 -2.19 3.88
N PHE A 183 1.17 -2.31 3.19
CA PHE A 183 -0.02 -1.47 3.27
C PHE A 183 -1.18 -2.33 3.75
N GLY A 184 -1.99 -1.80 4.65
CA GLY A 184 -3.06 -2.53 5.31
C GLY A 184 -2.54 -3.75 6.05
N THR A 185 -1.62 -3.52 6.98
CA THR A 185 -0.96 -4.59 7.74
C THR A 185 -1.55 -4.78 9.13
N GLY A 186 -1.17 -5.88 9.78
CA GLY A 186 -1.62 -6.25 11.12
C GLY A 186 -0.91 -7.49 11.64
N GLY A 187 -1.34 -7.98 12.80
CA GLY A 187 -0.77 -9.13 13.49
C GLY A 187 0.47 -8.82 14.32
N TYR A 188 1.00 -9.84 15.00
CA TYR A 188 2.17 -9.69 15.86
C TYR A 188 3.39 -9.12 15.14
N HIS A 189 4.25 -8.33 15.79
CA HIS A 189 4.26 -7.92 17.21
C HIS A 189 3.72 -6.51 17.47
N ASP A 190 3.15 -5.87 16.47
CA ASP A 190 2.45 -4.59 16.62
C ASP A 190 1.23 -4.61 15.70
N ASP A 191 0.08 -5.03 16.21
CA ASP A 191 -1.16 -5.10 15.44
C ASP A 191 -1.68 -3.71 15.02
N PHE A 192 -1.19 -2.64 15.63
CA PHE A 192 -1.62 -1.27 15.32
C PHE A 192 -0.82 -0.65 14.17
N ASN A 193 0.32 -1.23 13.79
CA ASN A 193 1.07 -0.78 12.63
C ASN A 193 0.36 -1.22 11.34
N THR A 194 -0.41 -0.32 10.74
CA THR A 194 -1.20 -0.60 9.53
C THR A 194 -0.46 -0.29 8.22
N CYS A 195 0.66 0.43 8.29
CA CYS A 195 1.49 0.75 7.14
C CYS A 195 2.94 1.05 7.58
N GLY A 196 3.91 0.39 6.95
CA GLY A 196 5.33 0.56 7.28
C GLY A 196 6.03 -0.78 7.43
N ASN A 197 6.95 -0.88 8.41
CA ASN A 197 7.76 -2.06 8.68
C ASN A 197 7.65 -2.52 10.13
N GLN A 198 7.30 -3.79 10.30
CA GLN A 198 7.38 -4.51 11.56
C GLN A 198 8.38 -5.65 11.40
N ALA A 199 9.34 -5.79 12.31
CA ALA A 199 10.27 -6.90 12.29
C ALA A 199 10.77 -7.23 13.69
N THR A 200 10.61 -8.49 14.09
CA THR A 200 11.02 -9.04 15.39
C THR A 200 11.65 -10.43 15.16
N HIS A 201 12.24 -11.02 16.20
CA HIS A 201 12.82 -12.37 16.20
C HIS A 201 13.89 -12.61 15.11
N ASN A 202 15.10 -12.08 15.33
CA ASN A 202 16.27 -12.25 14.45
C ASN A 202 16.12 -11.73 13.00
N PRO A 203 15.57 -10.51 12.78
CA PRO A 203 15.51 -9.94 11.45
C PRO A 203 16.88 -9.42 10.99
N ASP A 204 17.02 -9.23 9.67
CA ASP A 204 18.29 -8.94 9.01
C ASP A 204 18.92 -7.58 9.32
N ASN A 205 18.20 -6.66 9.97
CA ASN A 205 18.68 -5.34 10.38
C ASN A 205 18.16 -4.94 11.78
N GLY A 206 18.09 -5.93 12.69
CA GLY A 206 17.60 -5.75 14.06
C GLY A 206 16.10 -5.44 14.14
N ASN A 207 15.56 -5.41 15.36
CA ASN A 207 14.13 -5.18 15.56
C ASN A 207 13.73 -3.77 15.07
N ARG A 208 12.61 -3.69 14.35
CA ARG A 208 12.06 -2.45 13.79
C ARG A 208 10.56 -2.37 13.97
N HIS A 209 10.11 -1.18 14.36
CA HIS A 209 8.71 -0.79 14.52
C HIS A 209 8.54 0.58 13.85
N ILE A 210 8.46 0.58 12.52
CA ILE A 210 8.43 1.80 11.72
C ILE A 210 7.02 1.94 11.14
N ARG A 211 6.38 3.06 11.42
CA ARG A 211 5.09 3.44 10.85
C ARG A 211 5.33 4.47 9.76
N ALA A 212 4.60 4.37 8.68
CA ALA A 212 4.70 5.25 7.53
C ALA A 212 3.32 5.78 7.14
N MET A 213 3.30 6.95 6.50
CA MET A 213 2.15 7.33 5.69
C MET A 213 2.24 6.58 4.36
N GLY A 214 1.24 5.77 4.05
CA GLY A 214 1.17 4.99 2.81
C GLY A 214 0.32 5.67 1.76
N TYR A 215 0.76 5.62 0.51
CA TYR A 215 0.06 6.10 -0.68
C TYR A 215 -0.10 4.97 -1.68
N ILE A 216 -1.30 4.82 -2.23
CA ILE A 216 -1.58 3.89 -3.32
C ILE A 216 -2.17 4.68 -4.48
N LEU A 217 -1.50 4.62 -5.63
CA LEU A 217 -1.93 5.23 -6.88
C LEU A 217 -1.96 4.18 -7.99
N VAL A 218 -2.73 4.41 -9.04
CA VAL A 218 -2.88 3.50 -10.17
C VAL A 218 -2.73 4.21 -11.51
N GLN A 219 -2.32 3.47 -12.54
CA GLN A 219 -2.12 3.91 -13.92
C GLN A 219 -2.51 2.82 -14.92
#